data_AF-A0A653MUH4-F1
#
_entry.id   AF-A0A653MUH4-F1
#
_cell.length_a   1.000
_cell.length_b   1.000
_cell.length_c   1.000
_cell.angle_alpha   90.00
_cell.angle_beta   90.00
_cell.angle_gamma   90.00
#
_symmetry.space_group_name_H-M   'P 1'
#
loop_
_entity.id
_entity.type
_entity.pdbx_description
1 polymer ?
#
loop_
_entity_poly.entity_id
_entity_poly.type
_entity_poly.pdbx_seq_one_letter_code
_entity_poly.pdbx_strand_id
1 'polypeptide(L)'
;MRWMTSSRGFTLLEVLVAFLILSLSMSVLMRIVSQSLAALDAADHHQVALQLAESKLADVLIHLDGSSEGKDEGRLDSRYDWESEIEPYQFDNQEPGTHYSVTPLLIRVSVSWGTRPAERVSLSTIRLLRETP
;
A
#
# COMPACT_ATOMS: atom_id res chain seq x y z
N MET A 1 -35.04 44.72 53.09
CA MET A 1 -35.33 44.50 51.65
C MET A 1 -34.64 43.20 51.24
N ARG A 2 -35.36 42.06 51.18
CA ARG A 2 -34.77 40.74 50.89
C ARG A 2 -35.00 40.44 49.41
N TRP A 3 -33.93 40.48 48.60
CA TRP A 3 -34.01 40.09 47.20
C TRP A 3 -34.25 38.58 47.12
N MET A 4 -35.43 38.17 46.68
CA MET A 4 -35.71 36.78 46.33
C MET A 4 -35.03 36.50 44.98
N THR A 5 -33.90 35.82 45.01
CA THR A 5 -33.25 35.27 43.81
C THR A 5 -34.18 34.23 43.19
N SER A 6 -34.78 34.57 42.04
CA SER A 6 -35.54 33.60 41.24
C SER A 6 -34.58 32.51 40.76
N SER A 7 -34.69 31.33 41.34
CA SER A 7 -33.94 30.15 40.91
C SER A 7 -34.53 29.68 39.59
N ARG A 8 -33.89 30.03 38.47
CA ARG A 8 -34.26 29.51 37.15
C ARG A 8 -33.80 28.04 37.10
N GLY A 9 -34.76 27.12 37.22
CA GLY A 9 -34.50 25.69 37.00
C GLY A 9 -34.16 25.41 35.54
N PHE A 10 -33.34 24.37 35.32
CA PHE A 10 -33.04 23.86 33.98
C PHE A 10 -34.34 23.43 33.29
N THR A 11 -34.52 23.80 32.02
CA THR A 11 -35.72 23.37 31.28
C THR A 11 -35.56 21.93 30.79
N LEU A 12 -36.65 21.16 30.69
CA LEU A 12 -36.64 19.82 30.09
C LEU A 12 -36.07 19.84 28.66
N LEU A 13 -36.38 20.93 27.93
CA LEU A 13 -35.88 21.16 26.57
C LEU A 13 -34.36 21.26 26.53
N GLU A 14 -33.73 21.84 27.55
CA GLU A 14 -32.27 22.01 27.61
C GLU A 14 -31.54 20.67 27.75
N VAL A 15 -32.03 19.77 28.62
CA VAL A 15 -31.48 18.41 28.74
C VAL A 15 -31.68 17.63 27.45
N LEU A 16 -32.83 17.77 26.81
CA LEU A 16 -33.12 17.14 25.52
C LEU A 16 -32.18 17.66 24.42
N VAL A 17 -32.00 18.97 24.31
CA VAL A 17 -31.09 19.57 23.33
C VAL A 17 -29.64 19.16 23.61
N ALA A 18 -29.20 19.16 24.86
CA ALA A 18 -27.86 18.70 25.23
C ALA A 18 -27.64 17.22 24.86
N PHE A 19 -28.63 16.36 25.10
CA PHE A 19 -28.58 14.95 24.70
C PHE A 19 -28.57 14.77 23.18
N LEU A 20 -29.35 15.57 22.44
CA LEU A 20 -29.33 15.57 20.98
C LEU A 20 -27.96 15.97 20.43
N ILE A 21 -27.38 17.05 20.96
CA ILE A 21 -26.02 17.48 20.57
C ILE A 21 -25.01 16.37 20.89
N LEU A 22 -25.06 15.82 22.10
CA LEU A 22 -24.16 14.74 22.52
C LEU A 22 -24.26 13.52 21.61
N SER A 23 -25.47 13.06 21.30
CA SER A 23 -25.67 11.87 20.46
C SER A 23 -25.19 12.08 19.01
N LEU A 24 -25.41 13.27 18.46
CA LEU A 24 -24.88 13.65 17.14
C LEU A 24 -23.36 13.72 17.15
N SER A 25 -22.77 14.38 18.16
CA SER A 25 -21.32 14.46 18.33
C SER A 25 -20.69 13.07 18.47
N MET A 26 -21.26 12.20 19.30
CA MET A 26 -20.78 10.82 19.48
C MET A 26 -20.84 10.04 18.16
N SER A 27 -21.90 10.21 17.37
CA SER A 27 -22.04 9.56 16.07
C SER A 27 -20.94 10.00 15.09
N VAL A 28 -20.59 11.28 15.07
CA VAL A 28 -19.50 11.81 14.25
C VAL A 28 -18.15 11.29 14.73
N LEU A 29 -17.90 11.28 16.04
CA LEU A 29 -16.66 10.74 16.62
C LEU A 29 -16.46 9.27 16.28
N MET A 30 -17.50 8.44 16.42
CA MET A 30 -17.44 7.02 16.07
C MET A 30 -17.10 6.83 14.58
N ARG A 31 -17.69 7.64 13.69
CA ARG A 31 -17.37 7.58 12.26
C ARG A 31 -15.91 7.89 11.99
N ILE A 32 -15.35 8.91 12.63
CA ILE A 32 -13.94 9.29 12.48
C ILE A 32 -13.04 8.15 12.97
N VAL A 33 -13.29 7.60 14.16
CA VAL A 33 -12.49 6.50 14.72
C VAL A 33 -12.52 5.28 13.80
N SER A 34 -13.70 4.88 13.32
CA SER A 34 -13.83 3.74 12.40
C SER A 34 -13.06 3.96 11.09
N GLN A 35 -13.09 5.17 10.55
CA GLN A 35 -12.32 5.52 9.35
C GLN A 35 -10.81 5.49 9.62
N SER A 36 -10.37 6.00 10.77
CA SER A 36 -8.95 5.95 11.16
C SER A 36 -8.46 4.51 11.33
N LEU A 37 -9.25 3.62 11.94
CA LEU A 37 -8.90 2.21 12.08
C LEU A 37 -8.81 1.51 10.72
N ALA A 38 -9.76 1.75 9.82
CA ALA A 38 -9.71 1.20 8.46
C ALA A 38 -8.49 1.73 7.66
N ALA A 39 -8.14 3.00 7.83
CA ALA A 39 -6.95 3.58 7.20
C ALA A 39 -5.65 2.98 7.75
N LEU A 40 -5.58 2.72 9.07
CA LEU A 40 -4.43 2.06 9.69
C LEU A 40 -4.27 0.62 9.20
N ASP A 41 -5.35 -0.14 9.10
CA ASP A 41 -5.32 -1.51 8.57
C ASP A 41 -4.84 -1.56 7.11
N ALA A 42 -5.32 -0.63 6.28
CA ALA A 42 -4.85 -0.50 4.90
C ALA A 42 -3.36 -0.13 4.82
N ALA A 43 -2.89 0.77 5.69
CA ALA A 43 -1.49 1.17 5.75
C ALA A 43 -0.58 0.02 6.23
N ASP A 44 -1.02 -0.77 7.21
CA ASP A 44 -0.30 -1.95 7.70
C ASP A 44 -0.14 -2.99 6.59
N HIS A 45 -1.22 -3.31 5.88
CA HIS A 45 -1.15 -4.21 4.73
C HIS A 45 -0.21 -3.72 3.63
N HIS A 46 -0.20 -2.41 3.37
CA HIS A 46 0.70 -1.81 2.40
C HIS A 46 2.17 -1.93 2.83
N GLN A 47 2.48 -1.67 4.10
CA GLN A 47 3.83 -1.79 4.65
C GLN A 47 4.34 -3.24 4.58
N VAL A 48 3.50 -4.21 4.96
CA VAL A 48 3.84 -5.63 4.88
C VAL A 48 4.04 -6.07 3.43
N ALA A 49 3.13 -5.68 2.52
CA ALA A 49 3.26 -6.02 1.10
C ALA A 49 4.52 -5.41 0.48
N LEU A 50 4.90 -4.19 0.87
CA LEU A 50 6.14 -3.55 0.42
C LEU A 50 7.37 -4.33 0.89
N GLN A 51 7.44 -4.68 2.18
CA GLN A 51 8.55 -5.47 2.71
C GLN A 51 8.66 -6.84 2.02
N LEU A 52 7.53 -7.49 1.76
CA LEU A 52 7.49 -8.75 1.02
C LEU A 52 7.94 -8.58 -0.43
N ALA A 53 7.52 -7.51 -1.10
CA ALA A 53 7.96 -7.20 -2.46
C ALA A 53 9.46 -6.92 -2.52
N GLU A 54 10.02 -6.19 -1.55
CA GLU A 54 11.46 -5.95 -1.43
C GLU A 54 12.24 -7.25 -1.22
N SER A 55 11.77 -8.12 -0.32
CA SER A 55 12.38 -9.43 -0.09
C SER A 55 12.34 -10.28 -1.36
N LYS A 56 11.19 -10.34 -2.03
CA LYS A 56 11.05 -11.16 -3.24
C LYS A 56 11.87 -10.60 -4.40
N LEU A 57 11.95 -9.27 -4.53
CA LEU A 57 12.83 -8.63 -5.49
C LEU A 57 14.30 -8.96 -5.21
N ALA A 58 14.73 -8.91 -3.95
CA ALA A 58 16.09 -9.32 -3.57
C ALA A 58 16.36 -10.79 -3.93
N ASP A 59 15.42 -11.69 -3.68
CA ASP A 59 15.53 -13.11 -4.04
C ASP A 59 15.66 -13.32 -5.54
N VAL A 60 14.82 -12.64 -6.35
CA VAL A 60 14.89 -12.69 -7.82
C VAL A 60 16.25 -12.18 -8.30
N LEU A 61 16.75 -11.10 -7.71
CA LEU A 61 18.05 -10.51 -8.08
C LEU A 61 19.24 -11.41 -7.76
N ILE A 62 19.18 -12.23 -6.71
CA ILE A 62 20.24 -13.19 -6.35
C ILE A 62 20.36 -14.31 -7.40
N HIS A 63 19.23 -14.72 -7.98
CA HIS A 63 19.18 -15.82 -8.95
C HIS A 63 19.18 -15.32 -10.41
N LEU A 64 19.32 -14.01 -10.61
CA LEU A 64 19.25 -13.40 -11.93
C LEU A 64 20.45 -13.81 -12.79
N ASP A 65 20.16 -14.44 -13.92
CA ASP A 65 21.13 -14.79 -14.95
C ASP A 65 20.70 -14.29 -16.34
N GLY A 66 21.57 -14.49 -17.35
CA GLY A 66 21.30 -14.04 -18.72
C GLY A 66 20.19 -14.80 -19.45
N SER A 67 19.60 -15.84 -18.85
CA SER A 67 18.47 -16.60 -19.40
C SER A 67 17.20 -16.43 -18.58
N SER A 68 17.25 -15.60 -17.54
CA SER A 68 16.12 -15.27 -16.66
C SER A 68 15.18 -14.31 -17.38
N GLU A 69 14.28 -14.85 -18.19
CA GLU A 69 13.21 -14.12 -18.85
C GLU A 69 11.86 -14.77 -18.56
N GLY A 70 10.81 -13.95 -18.50
CA GLY A 70 9.43 -14.40 -18.38
C GLY A 70 8.78 -14.02 -17.07
N LYS A 71 7.73 -14.77 -16.74
CA LYS A 71 6.87 -14.51 -15.58
C LYS A 71 6.92 -15.68 -14.62
N ASP A 72 6.92 -15.36 -13.34
CA ASP A 72 6.75 -16.32 -12.26
C ASP A 72 5.74 -15.76 -11.26
N GLU A 73 4.97 -16.63 -10.64
CA GLU A 73 3.93 -16.24 -9.71
C GLU A 73 3.77 -17.27 -8.61
N GLY A 74 3.22 -16.84 -7.49
CA GLY A 74 2.92 -17.77 -6.41
C GLY A 74 2.36 -17.08 -5.19
N ARG A 75 2.40 -17.81 -4.09
CA ARG A 75 1.87 -17.37 -2.81
C ARG A 75 2.99 -17.28 -1.79
N LEU A 76 3.10 -16.15 -1.10
CA LEU A 76 4.05 -15.97 0.01
C LEU A 76 3.48 -16.57 1.30
N ASP A 77 2.19 -16.35 1.53
CA ASP A 77 1.41 -16.91 2.65
C ASP A 77 -0.09 -16.86 2.31
N SER A 78 -0.95 -17.37 3.18
CA SER A 78 -2.42 -17.43 3.03
C SER A 78 -3.12 -16.14 2.58
N ARG A 79 -2.51 -14.97 2.79
CA ARG A 79 -3.07 -13.65 2.48
C ARG A 79 -2.39 -12.91 1.31
N TYR A 80 -1.18 -13.30 0.90
CA TYR A 80 -0.38 -12.52 -0.05
C TYR A 80 0.06 -13.37 -1.25
N ASP A 81 -0.33 -12.93 -2.44
CA ASP A 81 0.10 -13.49 -3.71
C ASP A 81 1.13 -12.54 -4.35
N TRP A 82 2.10 -13.10 -5.06
CA TRP A 82 3.16 -12.36 -5.73
C TRP A 82 3.28 -12.76 -7.20
N GLU A 83 3.75 -11.82 -8.01
CA GLU A 83 4.07 -12.00 -9.43
C GLU A 83 5.40 -11.30 -9.71
N SER A 84 6.30 -11.95 -10.43
CA SER A 84 7.52 -11.35 -10.96
C SER A 84 7.55 -11.45 -12.48
N GLU A 85 8.02 -10.39 -13.12
CA GLU A 85 8.17 -10.29 -14.57
C GLU A 85 9.58 -9.78 -14.88
N ILE A 86 10.32 -10.51 -15.70
CA ILE A 86 11.65 -10.14 -16.18
C ILE A 86 11.61 -10.02 -17.70
N GLU A 87 11.94 -8.84 -18.21
CA GLU A 87 11.92 -8.54 -19.64
C GLU A 87 13.16 -7.74 -20.06
N PRO A 88 13.66 -7.91 -21.30
CA PRO A 88 14.72 -7.08 -21.84
C PRO A 88 14.33 -5.60 -21.84
N TYR A 89 15.23 -4.74 -21.38
CA TYR A 89 15.04 -3.30 -21.35
C TYR A 89 15.92 -2.62 -22.39
N GLN A 90 15.34 -1.77 -23.22
CA GLN A 90 16.06 -0.97 -24.20
C GLN A 90 16.14 0.48 -23.71
N PHE A 91 17.35 1.05 -23.72
CA PHE A 91 17.51 2.47 -23.44
C PHE A 91 17.33 3.28 -24.72
N ASP A 92 16.69 4.45 -24.62
CA ASP A 92 16.42 5.34 -25.77
C ASP A 92 17.68 5.79 -26.53
N ASN A 93 18.85 5.74 -25.88
CA ASN A 93 20.14 6.13 -26.44
C ASN A 93 20.93 4.96 -27.06
N GLN A 94 20.36 3.75 -27.14
CA GLN A 94 21.03 2.63 -27.79
C GLN A 94 21.01 2.79 -29.31
N GLU A 95 22.20 2.94 -29.90
CA GLU A 95 22.35 2.95 -31.36
C GLU A 95 22.06 1.56 -31.95
N PRO A 96 21.18 1.45 -32.96
CA PRO A 96 20.90 0.20 -33.66
C PRO A 96 22.17 -0.38 -34.30
N GLY A 97 22.47 -1.66 -34.02
CA GLY A 97 23.62 -2.37 -34.60
C GLY A 97 24.92 -2.28 -33.80
N THR A 98 24.94 -1.55 -32.69
CA THR A 98 26.07 -1.54 -31.76
C THR A 98 25.97 -2.73 -30.80
N HIS A 99 27.00 -3.59 -30.77
CA HIS A 99 27.10 -4.67 -29.79
C HIS A 99 27.52 -4.10 -28.43
N TYR A 100 26.60 -4.13 -27.46
CA TYR A 100 26.89 -3.80 -26.08
C TYR A 100 27.29 -5.07 -25.33
N SER A 101 28.36 -5.03 -24.55
CA SER A 101 28.77 -6.16 -23.68
C SER A 101 27.88 -6.35 -22.44
N VAL A 102 26.78 -5.59 -22.35
CA VAL A 102 25.84 -5.61 -21.24
C VAL A 102 24.41 -5.64 -21.76
N THR A 103 23.60 -6.51 -21.15
CA THR A 103 22.18 -6.67 -21.46
C THR A 103 21.37 -6.08 -20.32
N PRO A 104 20.59 -5.02 -20.55
CA PRO A 104 19.70 -4.47 -19.53
C PRO A 104 18.44 -5.33 -19.41
N LEU A 105 18.08 -5.70 -18.19
CA LEU A 105 16.82 -6.36 -17.87
C LEU A 105 16.00 -5.47 -16.95
N LEU A 106 14.71 -5.31 -17.24
CA LEU A 106 13.73 -4.74 -16.33
C LEU A 106 13.09 -5.88 -15.54
N ILE A 107 13.23 -5.81 -14.22
CA ILE A 107 12.59 -6.73 -13.28
C ILE A 107 11.47 -5.96 -12.60
N ARG A 108 10.26 -6.54 -12.61
CA ARG A 108 9.10 -6.06 -11.87
C ARG A 108 8.64 -7.12 -10.91
N VAL A 109 8.39 -6.75 -9.66
CA VAL A 109 7.82 -7.63 -8.64
C VAL A 109 6.60 -6.94 -8.06
N SER A 110 5.47 -7.63 -8.03
CA SER A 110 4.25 -7.15 -7.42
C SER A 110 3.74 -8.11 -6.37
N VAL A 111 3.17 -7.56 -5.30
CA VAL A 111 2.54 -8.31 -4.21
C VAL A 111 1.14 -7.74 -4.01
N SER A 112 0.14 -8.62 -3.98
CA SER A 112 -1.26 -8.26 -3.73
C SER A 112 -1.87 -9.05 -2.59
N TRP A 113 -2.80 -8.44 -1.86
CA TRP A 113 -3.53 -9.04 -0.74
C TRP A 113 -5.05 -8.97 -0.88
N GLY A 114 -5.50 -8.67 -2.10
CA GLY A 114 -6.89 -8.57 -2.46
C GLY A 114 -7.07 -8.32 -3.94
N THR A 115 -8.29 -7.97 -4.34
CA THR A 115 -8.65 -7.83 -5.76
C THR A 115 -8.73 -6.39 -6.22
N ARG A 116 -8.68 -5.42 -5.31
CA ARG A 116 -8.75 -4.01 -5.66
C ARG A 116 -7.38 -3.52 -6.15
N PRO A 117 -7.31 -2.56 -7.08
CA PRO A 117 -6.05 -1.99 -7.53
C PRO A 117 -5.20 -1.37 -6.40
N ALA A 118 -5.85 -0.85 -5.34
CA ALA A 118 -5.17 -0.29 -4.17
C ALA A 118 -4.57 -1.35 -3.23
N GLU A 119 -4.92 -2.63 -3.42
CA GLU A 119 -4.47 -3.77 -2.60
C GLU A 119 -3.29 -4.50 -3.27
N ARG A 120 -2.40 -3.71 -3.89
CA ARG A 120 -1.20 -4.18 -4.57
C ARG A 120 -0.07 -3.17 -4.40
N VAL A 121 1.14 -3.69 -4.17
CA VAL A 121 2.39 -2.94 -4.27
C VAL A 121 3.19 -3.51 -5.44
N SER A 122 3.84 -2.65 -6.21
CA SER A 122 4.70 -3.05 -7.32
C SER A 122 6.02 -2.29 -7.25
N LEU A 123 7.12 -3.03 -7.33
CA LEU A 123 8.49 -2.53 -7.38
C LEU A 123 9.08 -2.89 -8.73
N SER A 124 9.89 -2.00 -9.28
CA SER A 124 10.63 -2.25 -10.50
C SER A 124 12.07 -1.80 -10.37
N THR A 125 12.96 -2.54 -11.03
CA THR A 125 14.37 -2.19 -11.07
C THR A 125 14.99 -2.66 -12.37
N ILE A 126 16.00 -1.92 -12.85
CA ILE A 126 16.79 -2.32 -14.01
C ILE A 126 18.11 -2.90 -13.51
N ARG A 127 18.52 -4.02 -14.08
CA ARG A 127 19.85 -4.61 -13.84
C ARG A 127 20.58 -4.77 -15.16
N LEU A 128 21.89 -4.54 -15.10
CA LEU A 128 22.80 -4.76 -16.22
C LEU A 128 23.53 -6.07 -15.96
N LEU A 129 23.30 -7.06 -16.81
CA LEU A 129 24.08 -8.29 -16.82
C LEU A 129 25.20 -8.15 -17.83
N ARG A 130 26.41 -8.61 -17.50
CA ARG A 130 27.46 -8.79 -18.50
C ARG A 130 27.25 -10.13 -19.18
N GLU A 131 27.31 -10.16 -20.50
CA GLU A 131 27.42 -11.42 -21.21
C GLU A 131 28.76 -12.06 -20.82
N THR A 132 28.70 -13.25 -20.23
CA THR A 132 29.91 -14.03 -19.98
C THR A 132 30.25 -14.74 -21.30
N PRO A 133 31.48 -14.60 -21.85
CA PRO A 133 31.84 -15.18 -23.14
C PRO A 133 31.85 -16.71 -23.14
#